data_AF-A0A2V5P5C1-F1
#
_entry.id   AF-A0A2V5P5C1-F1
#
_cell.length_a   1.000
_cell.length_b   1.000
_cell.length_c   1.000
_cell.angle_alpha   90.00
_cell.angle_beta   90.00
_cell.angle_gamma   90.00
#
_symmetry.space_group_name_H-M   'P 1'
#
loop_
_entity.id
_entity.type
_entity.pdbx_description
1 polymer ?
#
loop_
_entity_poly.entity_id
_entity_poly.type
_entity_poly.pdbx_seq_one_letter_code
_entity_poly.pdbx_strand_id
1 'polypeptide(L)'
;FDEAHCLSKWGHDFRPDYLYAGRRIREFSKEQGVEIPPIACFTATAKRDVKEEILAYFKGKTGRDLALYEGGVERQNLQFEVQAISDYSKLERLHDMLSERLSEGSALVFRATRSDTESSAAYLREKGWRVEHFHAGLTPPEKK
;
A
#
# COMPACT_ATOMS: atom_id res chain seq x y z
N PHE A 1 -12.29 -9.47 -5.27
CA PHE A 1 -11.03 -8.83 -5.69
C PHE A 1 -10.54 -7.99 -4.54
N ASP A 2 -9.51 -8.48 -3.87
CA ASP A 2 -8.77 -7.67 -2.90
C ASP A 2 -7.76 -6.78 -3.66
N GLU A 3 -7.41 -5.64 -3.06
CA GLU A 3 -6.57 -4.60 -3.69
C GLU A 3 -7.01 -4.26 -5.12
N ALA A 4 -8.31 -4.02 -5.32
CA ALA A 4 -8.89 -3.82 -6.65
C ALA A 4 -8.31 -2.62 -7.43
N HIS A 5 -7.61 -1.71 -6.74
CA HIS A 5 -6.89 -0.61 -7.38
C HIS A 5 -5.76 -1.08 -8.31
N CYS A 6 -5.25 -2.31 -8.13
CA CYS A 6 -4.26 -2.95 -9.01
C CYS A 6 -4.75 -3.13 -10.45
N LEU A 7 -6.06 -2.99 -10.70
CA LEU A 7 -6.64 -3.06 -12.03
C LEU A 7 -6.34 -1.82 -12.88
N SER A 8 -6.21 -0.66 -12.24
CA SER A 8 -5.97 0.60 -12.92
C SER A 8 -4.52 0.73 -13.35
N LYS A 9 -4.30 1.02 -14.64
CA LYS A 9 -2.95 1.28 -15.18
C LYS A 9 -2.30 2.53 -14.59
N TRP A 10 -3.12 3.43 -14.05
CA TRP A 10 -2.69 4.65 -13.38
C TRP A 10 -2.65 4.48 -11.85
N GLY A 11 -3.01 3.30 -11.36
CA GLY A 11 -2.81 2.89 -9.97
C GLY A 11 -1.32 2.70 -9.67
N HIS A 12 -0.93 2.95 -8.42
CA HIS A 12 0.44 2.85 -7.95
C HIS A 12 0.98 1.41 -7.88
N ASP A 13 0.10 0.40 -7.90
CA ASP A 13 0.44 -1.03 -7.89
C ASP A 13 -0.27 -1.80 -9.03
N PHE A 14 -0.17 -1.31 -10.27
CA PHE A 14 -0.81 -1.96 -11.42
C PHE A 14 -0.34 -3.41 -11.61
N ARG A 15 -1.27 -4.36 -11.67
CA ARG A 15 -1.01 -5.80 -11.92
C ARG A 15 -1.74 -6.25 -13.18
N PRO A 16 -1.03 -6.53 -14.30
CA PRO A 16 -1.64 -6.97 -15.55
C PRO A 16 -2.57 -8.18 -15.40
N ASP A 17 -2.27 -9.08 -14.47
CA ASP A 17 -3.07 -10.28 -14.19
C ASP A 17 -4.53 -9.97 -13.80
N TYR A 18 -4.79 -8.81 -13.18
CA TYR A 18 -6.14 -8.38 -12.83
C TYR A 18 -7.01 -8.13 -14.08
N LEU A 19 -6.41 -7.77 -15.21
CA LEU A 19 -7.13 -7.57 -16.47
C LEU A 19 -7.65 -8.87 -17.08
N TYR A 20 -7.12 -10.03 -16.68
CA TYR A 20 -7.61 -11.33 -17.13
C TYR A 20 -8.83 -11.80 -16.34
N ALA A 21 -9.03 -11.30 -15.12
CA ALA A 21 -10.06 -11.82 -14.23
C ALA A 21 -11.48 -11.64 -14.76
N GLY A 22 -11.83 -10.43 -15.21
CA GLY A 22 -13.16 -10.16 -15.79
C GLY A 22 -13.42 -10.96 -17.07
N ARG A 23 -12.37 -11.19 -17.88
CA ARG A 23 -12.45 -12.07 -19.06
C ARG A 23 -12.75 -13.51 -18.64
N ARG A 24 -11.96 -14.05 -17.70
CA ARG A 24 -12.07 -15.44 -17.26
C ARG A 24 -13.42 -15.73 -16.60
N ILE A 25 -13.93 -14.79 -15.78
CA ILE A 25 -15.27 -14.90 -15.19
C ILE A 25 -16.34 -15.06 -16.28
N ARG A 26 -16.30 -14.23 -17.33
CA ARG A 26 -17.26 -14.30 -18.43
C ARG A 26 -17.14 -15.62 -19.20
N GLU A 27 -15.92 -16.02 -19.55
CA GLU A 27 -15.67 -17.26 -20.29
C GLU A 27 -16.13 -18.49 -19.49
N PHE A 28 -15.76 -18.55 -18.20
CA PHE A 28 -16.17 -19.64 -17.32
C PHE A 28 -17.69 -19.73 -17.16
N SER A 29 -18.37 -18.60 -16.96
CA SER A 29 -19.83 -18.58 -16.82
C SER A 29 -20.52 -19.07 -18.09
N LYS A 30 -20.00 -18.68 -19.27
CA LYS A 30 -20.48 -19.16 -20.57
C LYS A 30 -20.24 -20.66 -20.76
N GLU A 31 -19.05 -21.15 -20.43
CA GLU A 31 -18.69 -22.58 -20.50
C GLU A 31 -19.61 -23.44 -19.63
N GLN A 32 -19.94 -22.96 -18.44
CA GLN A 32 -20.80 -23.66 -17.48
C GLN A 32 -22.30 -23.44 -17.73
N GLY A 33 -22.69 -22.56 -18.66
CA GLY A 33 -24.09 -22.22 -18.90
C GLY A 33 -24.79 -21.55 -17.72
N VAL A 34 -24.03 -20.85 -16.86
CA VAL A 34 -24.54 -20.16 -15.68
C VAL A 34 -24.48 -18.65 -15.84
N GLU A 35 -25.24 -17.93 -15.02
CA GLU A 35 -25.10 -16.49 -14.92
C GLU A 35 -23.74 -16.07 -14.34
N ILE A 36 -23.33 -14.84 -14.67
CA ILE A 36 -22.11 -14.24 -14.12
C ILE A 36 -22.21 -14.19 -12.58
N PRO A 37 -21.26 -14.73 -11.81
CA PRO A 37 -21.33 -14.71 -10.35
C PRO A 37 -21.27 -13.28 -9.78
N PRO A 38 -21.68 -13.06 -8.52
CA PRO A 38 -21.46 -11.80 -7.82
C PRO A 38 -19.97 -11.43 -7.81
N ILE A 39 -19.69 -10.14 -7.99
CA ILE A 39 -18.34 -9.60 -8.00
C ILE A 39 -18.24 -8.56 -6.89
N ALA A 40 -17.29 -8.76 -5.97
CA ALA A 40 -16.96 -7.79 -4.94
C ALA A 40 -15.51 -7.31 -5.13
N CYS A 41 -15.31 -6.00 -5.01
CA CYS A 41 -14.01 -5.34 -5.14
C CYS A 41 -13.73 -4.53 -3.88
N PHE A 42 -12.56 -4.72 -3.28
CA PHE A 42 -12.14 -4.07 -2.04
C PHE A 42 -10.83 -3.34 -2.28
N THR A 43 -10.72 -2.12 -1.76
CA THR A 43 -9.51 -1.30 -1.84
C THR A 43 -9.59 -0.15 -0.83
N ALA A 44 -8.46 0.24 -0.25
CA ALA A 44 -8.38 1.37 0.66
C ALA A 44 -7.87 2.67 0.00
N THR A 45 -7.30 2.58 -1.22
CA THR A 45 -6.44 3.63 -1.79
C THR A 45 -6.91 4.15 -3.16
N ALA A 46 -8.09 3.73 -3.64
CA ALA A 46 -8.58 4.14 -4.95
C ALA A 46 -9.00 5.62 -4.98
N LYS A 47 -8.37 6.39 -5.86
CA LYS A 47 -8.81 7.73 -6.27
C LYS A 47 -10.06 7.65 -7.15
N ARG A 48 -10.72 8.78 -7.41
CA ARG A 48 -12.01 8.83 -8.12
C ARG A 48 -11.94 8.18 -9.51
N ASP A 49 -10.94 8.54 -10.29
CA ASP A 49 -10.56 7.95 -11.57
C ASP A 49 -10.35 6.43 -11.50
N VAL A 50 -9.59 5.96 -10.49
CA VAL A 50 -9.39 4.50 -10.28
C VAL A 50 -10.71 3.78 -9.98
N LYS A 51 -11.62 4.38 -9.19
CA LYS A 51 -12.94 3.81 -8.92
C LYS A 51 -13.76 3.69 -10.20
N GLU A 52 -13.81 4.75 -10.99
CA GLU A 52 -14.53 4.79 -12.27
C GLU A 52 -13.99 3.72 -13.23
N GLU A 53 -12.67 3.54 -13.31
CA GLU A 53 -12.05 2.49 -14.13
C GLU A 53 -12.43 1.07 -13.69
N ILE A 54 -12.45 0.78 -12.39
CA ILE A 54 -12.86 -0.53 -11.86
C ILE A 54 -14.31 -0.82 -12.23
N LEU A 55 -15.22 0.15 -12.01
CA LEU A 55 -16.64 0.01 -12.33
C LEU A 55 -16.85 -0.22 -13.83
N ALA A 56 -16.23 0.61 -14.67
CA ALA A 56 -16.31 0.50 -16.12
C ALA A 56 -15.72 -0.82 -16.64
N TYR A 57 -14.62 -1.29 -16.05
CA TYR A 57 -14.00 -2.55 -16.42
C TYR A 57 -14.96 -3.73 -16.19
N PHE A 58 -15.52 -3.88 -14.99
CA PHE A 58 -16.39 -5.02 -14.70
C PHE A 58 -17.71 -4.95 -15.46
N LYS A 59 -18.27 -3.75 -15.64
CA LYS A 59 -19.42 -3.53 -16.53
C LYS A 59 -19.12 -3.98 -17.96
N GLY A 60 -18.00 -3.54 -18.53
CA GLY A 60 -17.63 -3.89 -19.91
C GLY A 60 -17.22 -5.36 -20.09
N LYS A 61 -16.61 -6.00 -19.09
CA LYS A 61 -16.14 -7.39 -19.22
C LYS A 61 -17.19 -8.43 -18.86
N THR A 62 -18.08 -8.11 -17.93
CA THR A 62 -19.00 -9.08 -17.33
C THR A 62 -20.47 -8.65 -17.41
N GLY A 63 -20.77 -7.41 -17.82
CA GLY A 63 -22.12 -6.87 -17.84
C GLY A 63 -22.71 -6.56 -16.44
N ARG A 64 -21.94 -6.76 -15.36
CA ARG A 64 -22.39 -6.47 -14.00
C ARG A 64 -22.15 -4.99 -13.66
N ASP A 65 -23.20 -4.31 -13.24
CA ASP A 65 -23.12 -3.02 -12.57
C ASP A 65 -22.77 -3.24 -11.08
N LEU A 66 -21.63 -2.70 -10.64
CA LEU A 66 -21.20 -2.80 -9.25
C LEU A 66 -21.68 -1.58 -8.46
N ALA A 67 -22.22 -1.81 -7.27
CA ALA A 67 -22.52 -0.73 -6.34
C ALA A 67 -21.23 -0.20 -5.71
N LEU A 68 -21.08 1.14 -5.66
CA LEU A 68 -19.95 1.80 -5.03
C LEU A 68 -20.30 2.13 -3.57
N TYR A 69 -19.49 1.61 -2.65
CA TYR A 69 -19.56 1.94 -1.22
C TYR A 69 -18.27 2.65 -0.83
N GLU A 70 -18.36 3.92 -0.47
CA GLU A 70 -17.19 4.72 -0.11
C GLU A 70 -17.05 4.84 1.41
N GLY A 71 -15.93 4.35 1.93
CA GLY A 71 -15.47 4.67 3.27
C GLY A 71 -14.75 6.01 3.26
N GLY A 72 -14.98 6.84 4.28
CA GLY A 72 -14.19 8.05 4.50
C GLY A 72 -12.70 7.72 4.70
N VAL A 73 -11.84 8.69 4.43
CA VAL A 73 -10.37 8.55 4.60
C VAL A 73 -9.87 9.17 5.90
N GLU A 74 -10.75 9.82 6.66
CA GLU A 74 -10.38 10.54 7.86
C GLU A 74 -9.94 9.60 8.97
N ARG A 75 -8.80 9.91 9.57
CA ARG A 75 -8.21 9.16 10.68
C ARG A 75 -7.94 10.14 11.81
N GLN A 76 -8.94 10.32 12.68
CA GLN A 76 -8.86 11.21 13.85
C GLN A 76 -7.80 10.76 14.87
N ASN A 77 -7.32 9.53 14.73
CA ASN A 77 -6.26 8.95 15.55
C ASN A 77 -4.84 9.23 15.02
N LEU A 78 -4.68 9.99 13.93
CA LEU A 78 -3.37 10.35 13.35
C LEU A 78 -3.08 11.84 13.51
N GLN A 79 -1.85 12.15 13.91
CA GLN A 79 -1.32 13.52 13.98
C GLN A 79 -0.25 13.69 12.91
N PHE A 80 -0.31 14.81 12.18
CA PHE A 80 0.63 15.13 11.12
C PHE A 80 1.49 16.33 11.53
N GLU A 81 2.80 16.21 11.37
CA GLU A 81 3.77 17.25 11.69
C GLU A 81 4.84 17.31 10.60
N VAL A 82 5.28 18.53 10.25
CA VAL A 82 6.36 18.76 9.29
C VAL A 82 7.42 19.63 9.97
N GLN A 83 8.67 19.15 9.98
CA GLN A 83 9.81 19.89 10.53
C GLN A 83 10.85 20.14 9.42
N ALA A 84 11.31 21.38 9.30
CA ALA A 84 12.42 21.72 8.42
C ALA A 84 13.75 21.39 9.14
N ILE A 85 14.50 20.43 8.60
CA ILE A 85 15.72 19.89 9.22
C ILE A 85 16.82 19.84 8.16
N SER A 86 18.04 20.25 8.51
CA SER A 86 19.20 20.14 7.61
C SER A 86 19.66 18.68 7.52
N ASP A 87 20.34 18.31 6.43
CA ASP A 87 20.73 16.90 6.23
C ASP A 87 21.63 16.36 7.36
N TYR A 88 22.52 17.20 7.90
CA TYR A 88 23.44 16.82 8.97
C TYR A 88 22.76 16.51 10.30
N SER A 89 21.60 17.14 10.61
CA SER A 89 20.89 16.95 11.88
C SER A 89 19.75 15.93 11.80
N LYS A 90 19.46 15.36 10.63
CA LYS A 90 18.33 14.42 10.44
C LYS A 90 18.39 13.20 11.36
N LEU A 91 19.57 12.58 11.53
CA LEU A 91 19.71 11.38 12.35
C LEU A 91 19.58 11.66 13.85
N GLU A 92 20.18 12.76 14.31
CA GLU A 92 20.05 13.21 15.69
C GLU A 92 18.60 13.58 15.99
N ARG A 93 17.94 14.35 15.12
CA ARG A 93 16.53 14.69 15.32
C ARG A 93 15.62 13.47 15.29
N LEU A 94 15.90 12.48 14.45
CA LEU A 94 15.18 11.20 14.45
C LEU A 94 15.33 10.50 15.81
N HIS A 95 16.54 10.43 16.35
CA HIS A 95 16.78 9.86 17.67
C HIS A 95 15.99 10.60 18.76
N ASP A 96 16.04 11.93 18.78
CA ASP A 96 15.32 12.74 19.75
C ASP A 96 13.80 12.51 19.66
N MET A 97 13.25 12.48 18.45
CA MET A 97 11.82 12.22 18.24
C MET A 97 11.41 10.83 18.76
N LEU A 98 12.22 9.80 18.55
CA LEU A 98 11.96 8.47 19.08
C LEU A 98 12.03 8.49 20.61
N SER A 99 13.04 9.12 21.20
CA SER A 99 13.20 9.23 22.66
C SER A 99 12.05 10.01 23.32
N GLU A 100 11.59 11.09 22.69
CA GLU A 100 10.50 11.94 23.18
C GLU A 100 9.13 11.26 23.08
N ARG A 101 8.88 10.48 22.02
CA ARG A 101 7.52 10.09 21.62
C ARG A 101 7.26 8.59 21.63
N LEU A 102 8.28 7.77 21.44
CA LEU A 102 8.13 6.31 21.41
C LEU A 102 8.28 5.73 22.82
N SER A 103 7.25 5.92 23.64
CA SER A 103 7.14 5.29 24.96
C SER A 103 6.54 3.89 24.88
N GLU A 104 5.56 3.68 24.00
CA GLU A 104 4.88 2.41 23.75
C GLU A 104 4.73 2.15 22.25
N GLY A 105 4.69 0.88 21.86
CA GLY A 105 4.49 0.45 20.48
C GLY A 105 5.76 0.41 19.64
N SER A 106 5.61 0.66 18.33
CA SER A 106 6.68 0.55 17.34
C SER A 106 6.66 1.74 16.39
N ALA A 107 7.82 2.13 15.89
CA ALA A 107 7.97 3.17 14.87
C ALA A 107 8.42 2.58 13.53
N LEU A 108 7.96 3.18 12.43
CA LEU A 108 8.44 2.93 11.07
C LEU A 108 9.11 4.19 10.54
N VAL A 109 10.35 4.05 10.06
CA VAL A 109 11.13 5.15 9.49
C VAL A 109 11.35 4.87 8.00
N PHE A 110 10.71 5.66 7.14
CA PHE A 110 10.91 5.56 5.70
C PHE A 110 12.11 6.40 5.26
N ARG A 111 12.97 5.81 4.42
CA ARG A 111 14.16 6.46 3.83
C ARG A 111 14.14 6.29 2.31
N ALA A 112 14.73 7.25 1.61
CA ALA A 112 14.69 7.30 0.14
C ALA A 112 15.58 6.25 -0.53
N THR A 113 16.72 5.90 0.08
CA THR A 113 17.69 4.96 -0.48
C THR A 113 17.98 3.79 0.47
N ARG A 114 18.46 2.67 -0.07
CA ARG A 114 18.86 1.49 0.73
C ARG A 114 19.98 1.83 1.70
N SER A 115 20.99 2.54 1.20
CA SER A 115 22.12 3.05 2.00
C SER A 115 21.67 3.93 3.16
N ASP A 116 20.69 4.83 2.92
CA ASP A 116 20.11 5.64 3.99
C ASP A 116 19.37 4.79 5.03
N THR A 117 18.64 3.76 4.61
CA THR A 117 17.96 2.84 5.53
C THR A 117 18.96 2.09 6.41
N GLU A 118 20.01 1.53 5.82
CA GLU A 118 21.06 0.78 6.51
C GLU A 118 21.83 1.67 7.50
N SER A 119 22.28 2.85 7.05
CA SER A 119 23.03 3.80 7.90
C SER A 119 22.17 4.37 9.04
N SER A 120 20.88 4.62 8.81
CA SER A 120 19.95 5.05 9.87
C SER A 120 19.77 3.98 10.94
N ALA A 121 19.60 2.72 10.52
CA ALA A 121 19.48 1.60 11.45
C ALA A 121 20.78 1.42 12.26
N ALA A 122 21.95 1.48 11.62
CA ALA A 122 23.23 1.41 12.31
C ALA A 122 23.38 2.51 13.38
N TYR A 123 23.13 3.77 13.01
CA TYR A 123 23.18 4.90 13.94
C TYR A 123 22.23 4.72 15.14
N LEU A 124 20.99 4.29 14.89
CA LEU A 124 20.02 4.09 15.96
C LEU A 124 20.38 2.91 16.88
N ARG A 125 21.00 1.84 16.34
CA ARG A 125 21.54 0.74 17.18
C ARG A 125 22.67 1.23 18.08
N GLU A 126 23.57 2.08 17.59
CA GLU A 126 24.62 2.71 18.40
C GLU A 126 24.03 3.57 19.54
N LYS A 127 22.86 4.18 19.31
CA LYS A 127 22.09 4.91 20.32
C LYS A 127 21.27 4.01 21.27
N GLY A 128 21.37 2.68 21.14
CA GLY A 128 20.73 1.70 22.02
C GLY A 128 19.31 1.27 21.60
N TRP A 129 18.84 1.67 20.42
CA TRP A 129 17.52 1.25 19.93
C TRP A 129 17.54 -0.18 19.37
N ARG A 130 16.49 -0.96 19.65
CA ARG A 130 16.22 -2.22 18.96
C ARG A 130 15.59 -1.93 17.60
N VAL A 131 16.41 -1.89 16.55
CA VAL A 131 16.00 -1.50 15.20
C VAL A 131 16.63 -2.38 14.14
N GLU A 132 15.88 -2.64 13.08
CA GLU A 132 16.37 -3.27 11.86
C GLU A 132 16.06 -2.41 10.63
N HIS A 133 16.85 -2.62 9.57
CA HIS A 133 16.57 -2.05 8.25
C HIS A 133 15.83 -3.06 7.39
N PHE A 134 14.99 -2.58 6.47
CA PHE A 134 14.30 -3.42 5.51
C PHE A 134 14.31 -2.77 4.13
N HIS A 135 14.73 -3.51 3.11
CA HIS A 135 14.61 -3.08 1.71
C HIS A 135 14.69 -4.27 0.75
N ALA A 136 14.32 -4.02 -0.52
CA ALA A 136 14.29 -5.04 -1.56
C ALA A 136 15.63 -5.78 -1.78
N GLY A 137 16.77 -5.19 -1.41
CA GLY A 137 18.10 -5.82 -1.51
C GLY A 137 18.38 -6.96 -0.53
N LEU A 138 17.59 -7.13 0.54
CA LEU A 138 17.77 -8.22 1.50
C LEU A 138 17.39 -9.57 0.89
N THR A 139 18.06 -10.63 1.34
CA THR A 139 17.71 -12.00 0.96
C THR A 139 16.34 -12.39 1.51
N PRO A 140 15.64 -13.36 0.90
CA PRO A 140 14.33 -13.79 1.42
C PRO A 140 14.34 -14.26 2.89
N PRO A 141 15.38 -14.96 3.40
CA PRO A 141 15.49 -15.28 4.82
C PRO A 141 15.59 -14.04 5.72
N GLU A 142 16.32 -13.00 5.31
CA GLU A 142 16.48 -11.76 6.08
C GLU A 142 15.21 -10.89 6.09
N LYS A 143 14.28 -11.13 5.15
CA LYS A 143 12.99 -10.42 5.08
C LYS A 143 11.88 -11.07 5.91
N LYS A 144 12.12 -12.23 6.49
CA LYS A 144 11.16 -13.00 7.31
C LYS A 144 11.42 -12.81 8.78
#